data_AF-A0A9Q0YG94-F1
#
_entry.id   AF-A0A9Q0YG94-F1
#
_cell.length_a   1.000
_cell.length_b   1.000
_cell.length_c   1.000
_cell.angle_alpha   90.00
_cell.angle_beta   90.00
_cell.angle_gamma   90.00
#
_symmetry.space_group_name_H-M   'P 1'
#
loop_
_entity.id
_entity.type
_entity.pdbx_description
1 polymer ?
#
loop_
_entity_poly.entity_id
_entity_poly.type
_entity_poly.pdbx_seq_one_letter_code
_entity_poly.pdbx_strand_id
1 'polypeptide(L)'
;MSASVNTLPPSLQQQEEDATELKFPKEFENAETLLNSEVKMLLEHRKQQNESQEEEQELSEVFNKTLSYTERFSRFKNRETIADVRALLQQQDLHKFELAALANLCPESAEEAKALIPSLEAKFEDKDLQDVLDNIQTKRSFMG
;
A
#
# COMPACT_ATOMS: atom_id res chain seq x y z
N MET A 1 35.96 37.65 7.34
CA MET A 1 34.91 37.18 8.28
C MET A 1 34.30 35.94 7.66
N SER A 2 34.64 34.77 8.18
CA SER A 2 34.15 33.47 7.72
C SER A 2 32.73 33.25 8.26
N ALA A 3 31.75 33.15 7.37
CA ALA A 3 30.40 32.75 7.74
C ALA A 3 30.43 31.29 8.22
N SER A 4 30.09 31.07 9.48
CA SER A 4 29.89 29.73 10.04
C SER A 4 28.73 29.07 9.31
N VAL A 5 29.02 27.98 8.60
CA VAL A 5 27.99 27.09 8.03
C VAL A 5 27.24 26.47 9.21
N ASN A 6 25.97 26.80 9.34
CA ASN A 6 25.10 26.28 10.39
C ASN A 6 24.71 24.84 10.02
N THR A 7 25.55 23.86 10.34
CA THR A 7 25.21 22.44 10.20
C THR A 7 24.33 22.02 11.38
N LEU A 8 23.10 21.59 11.07
CA LEU A 8 22.20 20.99 12.05
C LEU A 8 22.85 19.76 12.72
N PRO A 9 22.51 19.46 13.99
CA PRO A 9 22.95 18.26 14.69
C PRO A 9 22.69 16.98 13.87
N PRO A 10 23.53 15.94 13.95
CA PRO A 10 23.31 14.67 13.24
C PRO A 10 21.94 14.03 13.52
N SER A 11 21.37 14.28 14.70
CA SER A 11 20.03 13.83 15.10
C SER A 11 18.87 14.58 14.42
N LEU A 12 19.14 15.68 13.73
CA LEU A 12 18.18 16.52 13.01
C LEU A 12 18.44 16.54 11.49
N GLN A 13 19.39 15.74 11.01
CA GLN A 13 19.47 15.43 9.59
C GLN A 13 18.27 14.54 9.25
N GLN A 14 17.16 15.16 8.87
CA GLN A 14 16.05 14.44 8.25
C GLN A 14 16.63 13.69 7.05
N GLN A 15 16.62 12.35 7.14
CA GLN A 15 16.97 11.52 6.01
C GLN A 15 16.04 11.92 4.86
N GLU A 16 16.59 12.16 3.68
CA GLU A 16 15.79 12.50 2.50
C GLU A 16 14.90 11.30 2.16
N GLU A 17 13.59 11.46 2.34
CA GLU A 17 12.58 10.44 2.08
C GLU A 17 12.07 10.57 0.65
N ASP A 18 12.03 9.45 -0.07
CA ASP A 18 11.54 9.38 -1.44
C ASP A 18 10.99 7.99 -1.76
N ALA A 19 9.67 7.87 -1.82
CA ALA A 19 9.01 6.61 -2.14
C ALA A 19 9.28 6.14 -3.59
N THR A 20 9.61 7.06 -4.51
CA THR A 20 9.97 6.72 -5.90
C THR A 20 11.33 6.01 -5.98
N GLU A 21 12.17 6.19 -4.97
CA GLU A 21 13.47 5.54 -4.81
C GLU A 21 13.51 4.53 -3.64
N LEU A 22 12.35 4.20 -3.06
CA LEU A 22 12.21 3.32 -1.88
C LEU A 22 13.00 3.79 -0.64
N LYS A 23 13.22 5.10 -0.52
CA LYS A 23 13.85 5.73 0.65
C LYS A 23 12.79 6.05 1.70
N PHE A 24 12.66 5.19 2.69
CA PHE A 24 11.76 5.39 3.83
C PHE A 24 12.55 5.65 5.12
N PRO A 25 11.93 6.30 6.13
CA PRO A 25 12.47 6.37 7.48
C PRO A 25 12.76 4.99 8.08
N LYS A 26 13.73 4.91 8.99
CA LYS A 26 14.10 3.67 9.70
C LYS A 26 12.94 3.02 10.44
N GLU A 27 11.97 3.80 10.87
CA GLU A 27 10.75 3.32 11.52
C GLU A 27 9.93 2.38 10.62
N PHE A 28 10.07 2.51 9.29
CA PHE A 28 9.37 1.68 8.30
C PHE A 28 10.22 0.52 7.75
N GLU A 29 11.49 0.39 8.14
CA GLU A 29 12.38 -0.66 7.64
C GLU A 29 11.83 -2.07 7.89
N ASN A 30 11.17 -2.27 9.03
CA ASN A 30 10.52 -3.54 9.41
C ASN A 30 8.99 -3.47 9.35
N ALA A 31 8.43 -2.39 8.83
CA ALA A 31 6.98 -2.26 8.75
C ALA A 31 6.40 -3.26 7.73
N GLU A 32 5.17 -3.69 7.99
CA GLU A 32 4.35 -4.40 7.00
C GLU A 32 3.40 -3.41 6.34
N THR A 33 3.09 -3.66 5.06
CA THR A 33 2.10 -2.87 4.33
C THR A 33 0.74 -3.56 4.32
N LEU A 34 -0.32 -2.76 4.35
CA LEU A 34 -1.69 -3.21 4.20
C LEU A 34 -2.28 -2.72 2.88
N LEU A 35 -3.07 -3.57 2.24
CA LEU A 35 -3.90 -3.21 1.10
C LEU A 35 -5.10 -2.41 1.59
N ASN A 36 -5.63 -1.50 0.77
CA ASN A 36 -6.88 -0.79 1.07
C ASN A 36 -8.02 -1.77 1.41
N SER A 37 -8.04 -2.91 0.72
CA SER A 37 -9.00 -3.99 0.96
C SER A 37 -8.83 -4.66 2.32
N GLU A 38 -7.59 -4.82 2.82
CA GLU A 38 -7.33 -5.37 4.16
C GLU A 38 -7.67 -4.37 5.25
N VAL A 39 -7.29 -3.11 5.06
CA VAL A 39 -7.67 -2.02 5.98
C VAL A 39 -9.18 -1.94 6.09
N LYS A 40 -9.90 -2.00 4.96
CA LYS A 40 -11.37 -2.04 4.95
C LYS A 40 -11.89 -3.17 5.84
N MET A 41 -11.43 -4.40 5.64
CA MET A 41 -11.89 -5.56 6.42
C MET A 41 -11.61 -5.41 7.93
N LEU A 42 -10.41 -4.91 8.28
CA LEU A 42 -10.04 -4.69 9.68
C LEU A 42 -10.91 -3.62 10.34
N LEU A 43 -11.20 -2.54 9.62
CA LEU A 43 -12.06 -1.46 10.11
C LEU A 43 -13.52 -1.90 10.19
N GLU A 44 -14.06 -2.62 9.20
CA GLU A 44 -15.42 -3.19 9.26
C GLU A 44 -15.57 -4.11 10.48
N HIS A 45 -14.60 -5.00 10.71
CA HIS A 45 -14.60 -5.87 11.88
C HIS A 45 -14.53 -5.07 13.20
N ARG A 46 -13.67 -4.05 13.27
CA ARG A 46 -13.56 -3.19 14.47
C ARG A 46 -14.85 -2.39 14.72
N LYS A 47 -15.56 -1.98 13.68
CA LYS A 47 -16.86 -1.32 13.76
C LYS A 47 -17.93 -2.28 14.28
N GLN A 48 -18.01 -3.50 13.73
CA GLN A 48 -18.94 -4.52 14.22
C GLN A 48 -18.69 -4.86 15.69
N GLN A 49 -17.42 -4.98 16.09
CA GLN A 49 -17.07 -5.19 17.50
C GLN A 49 -17.55 -4.03 18.38
N ASN A 50 -17.48 -2.79 17.90
CA ASN A 50 -17.94 -1.61 18.61
C ASN A 50 -19.47 -1.62 18.81
N GLU A 51 -20.21 -1.90 17.74
CA GLU A 51 -21.68 -1.98 17.71
C GLU A 51 -22.20 -3.13 18.59
N SER A 52 -21.39 -4.16 18.84
CA SER A 52 -21.75 -5.31 19.69
C SER A 52 -21.49 -5.11 21.19
N GLN A 53 -20.88 -3.99 21.61
CA GLN A 53 -20.61 -3.72 23.02
C GLN A 53 -21.87 -3.23 23.75
N GLU A 54 -21.94 -3.49 25.06
CA GLU A 54 -23.05 -3.03 25.91
C GLU A 54 -23.18 -1.50 25.92
N GLU A 55 -22.05 -0.80 25.81
CA GLU A 55 -21.97 0.65 25.66
C GLU A 55 -21.17 0.98 24.39
N GLU A 56 -21.90 1.25 23.30
CA GLU A 56 -21.30 1.63 22.02
C GLU A 56 -20.62 3.00 22.16
N GLN A 57 -19.34 3.07 21.76
CA GLN A 57 -18.58 4.31 21.75
C GLN A 57 -18.55 4.92 20.34
N GLU A 58 -18.62 6.25 20.24
CA GLU A 58 -18.42 6.89 18.94
C GLU A 58 -16.99 6.67 18.42
N LEU A 59 -16.89 6.12 17.20
CA LEU A 59 -15.61 5.96 16.52
C LEU A 59 -15.10 7.32 16.03
N SER A 60 -13.77 7.50 16.05
CA SER A 60 -13.16 8.79 15.72
C SER A 60 -13.46 9.23 14.28
N GLU A 61 -13.39 10.53 14.02
CA GLU A 61 -13.55 11.07 12.67
C GLU A 61 -12.53 10.47 11.68
N VAL A 62 -11.29 10.25 12.12
CA VAL A 62 -10.25 9.58 11.34
C VAL A 62 -10.67 8.17 10.98
N PHE A 63 -11.19 7.39 11.94
CA PHE A 63 -11.69 6.04 11.68
C PHE A 63 -12.78 6.04 10.60
N ASN A 64 -13.80 6.89 10.76
CA ASN A 64 -14.93 6.96 9.83
C ASN A 64 -14.47 7.37 8.42
N LYS A 65 -13.58 8.37 8.33
CA LYS A 65 -13.01 8.80 7.04
C LYS A 65 -12.18 7.71 6.38
N THR A 66 -11.34 7.00 7.12
CA THR A 66 -10.52 5.91 6.58
C THR A 66 -11.38 4.73 6.15
N LEU A 67 -12.41 4.38 6.91
CA LEU A 67 -13.36 3.34 6.51
C LEU A 67 -14.07 3.72 5.21
N SER A 68 -14.65 4.93 5.11
CA SER A 68 -15.31 5.38 3.88
C SER A 68 -14.37 5.46 2.68
N TYR A 69 -13.11 5.87 2.88
CA TYR A 69 -12.11 5.88 1.82
C TYR A 69 -11.82 4.45 1.34
N THR A 70 -11.54 3.53 2.26
CA THR A 70 -11.20 2.15 1.92
C THR A 70 -12.39 1.38 1.36
N GLU A 71 -13.62 1.68 1.77
CA GLU A 71 -14.85 1.17 1.12
C GLU A 71 -14.94 1.59 -0.35
N ARG A 72 -14.61 2.86 -0.65
CA ARG A 72 -14.69 3.41 -2.00
C ARG A 72 -13.57 2.92 -2.92
N PHE A 73 -12.35 2.79 -2.40
CA PHE A 73 -11.14 2.50 -3.18
C PHE A 73 -10.62 1.07 -3.04
N SER A 74 -11.28 0.22 -2.24
CA SER A 74 -10.96 -1.20 -2.18
C SER A 74 -11.16 -1.82 -3.57
N ARG A 75 -10.11 -2.50 -4.06
CA ARG A 75 -10.13 -3.21 -5.36
C ARG A 75 -10.65 -4.63 -5.24
N PHE A 76 -10.55 -5.22 -4.05
CA PHE A 76 -10.91 -6.61 -3.78
C PHE A 76 -11.95 -6.68 -2.65
N LYS A 77 -13.05 -7.41 -2.87
CA LYS A 77 -14.15 -7.53 -1.91
C LYS A 77 -14.09 -8.79 -1.06
N ASN A 78 -13.48 -9.87 -1.57
CA ASN A 78 -13.42 -11.15 -0.89
C ASN A 78 -12.04 -11.37 -0.26
N ARG A 79 -12.03 -11.85 0.98
CA ARG A 79 -10.85 -12.26 1.76
C ARG A 79 -9.96 -13.24 1.00
N GLU A 80 -10.54 -14.20 0.30
CA GLU A 80 -9.81 -15.19 -0.51
C GLU A 80 -9.06 -14.50 -1.64
N THR A 81 -9.71 -13.61 -2.39
CA THR A 81 -9.07 -12.81 -3.45
C THR A 81 -7.92 -11.97 -2.91
N ILE A 82 -8.12 -11.33 -1.75
CA ILE A 82 -7.10 -10.51 -1.11
C ILE A 82 -5.87 -11.36 -0.77
N ALA A 83 -6.09 -12.53 -0.16
CA ALA A 83 -5.02 -13.46 0.19
C ALA A 83 -4.29 -13.97 -1.05
N ASP A 84 -5.03 -14.31 -2.11
CA ASP A 84 -4.51 -14.79 -3.39
C ASP A 84 -3.66 -13.74 -4.12
N VAL A 85 -4.14 -12.49 -4.18
CA VAL A 85 -3.40 -11.37 -4.80
C VAL A 85 -2.14 -11.08 -3.99
N ARG A 86 -2.23 -11.08 -2.65
CA ARG A 86 -1.06 -10.92 -1.79
C ARG A 86 -0.05 -12.03 -2.00
N ALA A 87 -0.48 -13.29 -2.02
CA ALA A 87 0.40 -14.44 -2.24
C ALA A 87 1.09 -14.38 -3.62
N LEU A 88 0.34 -13.99 -4.67
CA LEU A 88 0.89 -13.79 -6.01
C LEU A 88 2.00 -12.74 -6.03
N LEU A 89 1.76 -11.58 -5.42
CA LEU A 89 2.74 -10.49 -5.39
C LEU A 89 3.93 -10.79 -4.48
N GLN A 90 3.73 -11.55 -3.40
CA GLN A 90 4.81 -11.98 -2.51
C GLN A 90 5.79 -12.97 -3.16
N GLN A 91 5.41 -13.59 -4.28
CA GLN A 91 6.31 -14.44 -5.07
C GLN A 91 7.21 -13.64 -6.00
N GLN A 92 6.98 -12.33 -6.15
CA GLN A 92 7.77 -11.45 -7.00
C GLN A 92 8.85 -10.73 -6.17
N ASP A 93 9.91 -10.26 -6.82
CA ASP A 93 10.97 -9.46 -6.19
C ASP A 93 10.52 -7.99 -5.99
N LEU A 94 9.52 -7.80 -5.11
CA LEU A 94 8.92 -6.51 -4.81
C LEU A 94 9.25 -6.08 -3.38
N HIS A 95 9.54 -4.79 -3.22
CA HIS A 95 9.49 -4.16 -1.91
C HIS A 95 8.04 -4.13 -1.41
N LYS A 96 7.83 -4.20 -0.08
CA LYS A 96 6.48 -4.22 0.52
C LYS A 96 5.62 -3.03 0.11
N PHE A 97 6.24 -1.87 -0.13
CA PHE A 97 5.57 -0.68 -0.68
C PHE A 97 5.06 -0.92 -2.10
N GLU A 98 5.89 -1.44 -3.00
CA GLU A 98 5.54 -1.68 -4.40
C GLU A 98 4.42 -2.71 -4.52
N LEU A 99 4.48 -3.78 -3.71
CA LEU A 99 3.42 -4.77 -3.61
C LEU A 99 2.07 -4.12 -3.27
N ALA A 100 2.04 -3.29 -2.21
CA ALA A 100 0.82 -2.63 -1.80
C ALA A 100 0.35 -1.59 -2.83
N ALA A 101 1.27 -0.86 -3.44
CA ALA A 101 0.99 0.12 -4.48
C ALA A 101 0.37 -0.53 -5.73
N LEU A 102 0.96 -1.62 -6.24
CA LEU A 102 0.42 -2.39 -7.37
C LEU A 102 -1.00 -2.89 -7.09
N ALA A 103 -1.21 -3.51 -5.94
CA ALA A 103 -2.51 -4.05 -5.54
C ALA A 103 -3.59 -2.96 -5.35
N ASN A 104 -3.22 -1.79 -4.83
CA ASN A 104 -4.18 -0.69 -4.60
C ASN A 104 -4.49 0.10 -5.88
N LEU A 105 -3.47 0.39 -6.69
CA LEU A 105 -3.61 1.18 -7.91
C LEU A 105 -4.25 0.35 -9.03
N CYS A 106 -3.86 -0.92 -9.16
CA CYS A 106 -4.26 -1.83 -10.25
C CYS A 106 -4.02 -1.22 -11.65
N PRO A 107 -2.77 -0.88 -12.01
CA PRO A 107 -2.45 -0.38 -13.36
C PRO A 107 -2.79 -1.44 -14.42
N GLU A 108 -3.12 -0.97 -15.62
CA GLU A 108 -3.57 -1.79 -16.73
C GLU A 108 -2.42 -2.19 -17.67
N SER A 109 -1.33 -1.43 -17.66
CA SER A 109 -0.12 -1.73 -18.44
C SER A 109 1.16 -1.63 -17.62
N ALA A 110 2.21 -2.32 -18.07
CA ALA A 110 3.55 -2.19 -17.51
C ALA A 110 4.08 -0.74 -17.55
N GLU A 111 3.80 -0.02 -18.64
CA GLU A 111 4.13 1.41 -18.78
C GLU A 111 3.46 2.26 -17.69
N GLU A 112 2.15 2.05 -17.47
CA GLU A 112 1.43 2.77 -16.40
C GLU A 112 1.97 2.40 -15.02
N ALA A 113 2.24 1.12 -14.78
CA ALA A 113 2.78 0.64 -13.50
C ALA A 113 4.13 1.30 -13.18
N LYS A 114 5.03 1.38 -14.15
CA LYS A 114 6.34 2.03 -14.01
C LYS A 114 6.23 3.55 -13.89
N ALA A 115 5.30 4.18 -14.61
CA ALA A 115 5.04 5.61 -14.48
C ALA A 115 4.52 5.98 -13.07
N LEU A 116 3.67 5.13 -12.49
CA LEU A 116 3.10 5.34 -11.15
C LEU A 116 4.06 4.90 -10.02
N ILE A 117 4.90 3.89 -10.27
CA ILE A 117 5.81 3.29 -9.29
C ILE A 117 7.21 3.19 -9.94
N PRO A 118 7.97 4.30 -10.01
CA PRO A 118 9.24 4.36 -10.76
C PRO A 118 10.30 3.37 -10.28
N SER A 119 10.25 2.94 -9.02
CA SER A 119 11.17 1.95 -8.46
C SER A 119 11.08 0.56 -9.13
N LEU A 120 10.00 0.29 -9.88
CA LEU A 120 9.85 -0.94 -10.67
C LEU A 120 10.70 -0.96 -11.94
N GLU A 121 11.14 0.20 -12.44
CA GLU A 121 11.85 0.31 -13.73
C GLU A 121 13.11 -0.55 -13.78
N ALA A 122 13.84 -0.63 -12.66
CA ALA A 122 15.08 -1.40 -12.56
C ALA A 122 14.86 -2.89 -12.23
N LYS A 123 13.61 -3.32 -11.95
CA LYS A 123 13.29 -4.65 -11.41
C LYS A 123 12.62 -5.59 -12.40
N PHE A 124 11.80 -5.06 -13.29
CA PHE A 124 11.00 -5.86 -14.21
C PHE A 124 11.18 -5.43 -15.66
N GLU A 125 11.32 -6.43 -16.53
CA GLU A 125 11.03 -6.26 -17.95
C GLU A 125 9.52 -6.06 -18.14
N ASP A 126 9.15 -5.27 -19.15
CA ASP A 126 7.74 -4.89 -19.37
C ASP A 126 6.82 -6.10 -19.53
N LYS A 127 7.31 -7.15 -20.19
CA LYS A 127 6.55 -8.38 -20.40
C LYS A 127 6.24 -9.10 -19.09
N ASP A 128 7.24 -9.25 -18.22
CA ASP A 128 7.07 -9.98 -16.95
C ASP A 128 6.15 -9.18 -16.01
N LEU A 129 6.29 -7.86 -15.99
CA LEU A 129 5.38 -6.99 -15.25
C LEU A 129 3.96 -7.08 -15.79
N GLN A 130 3.76 -7.07 -17.10
CA GLN A 130 2.44 -7.22 -17.72
C GLN A 130 1.80 -8.56 -17.33
N ASP A 131 2.55 -9.66 -17.37
CA ASP A 131 2.05 -10.98 -16.95
C ASP A 131 1.58 -10.96 -15.48
N VAL A 132 2.29 -10.27 -14.59
CA VAL A 132 1.87 -10.08 -13.19
C VAL A 132 0.56 -9.27 -13.12
N LEU A 133 0.45 -8.15 -13.84
CA LEU A 133 -0.74 -7.30 -13.85
C LEU A 133 -1.97 -8.04 -14.38
N ASP A 134 -1.82 -8.80 -15.47
CA ASP A 134 -2.90 -9.58 -16.08
C ASP A 134 -3.43 -10.65 -15.10
N ASN A 135 -2.54 -11.28 -14.32
CA ASN A 135 -2.95 -12.23 -13.30
C ASN A 135 -3.73 -11.56 -12.15
N ILE A 136 -3.35 -10.34 -11.73
CA ILE A 136 -4.11 -9.57 -10.73
C ILE A 136 -5.49 -9.21 -11.28
N GLN A 137 -5.57 -8.74 -12.52
CA GLN A 137 -6.84 -8.39 -13.18
C GLN A 137 -7.75 -9.60 -13.35
N THR A 138 -7.18 -10.76 -13.66
CA THR A 138 -7.90 -12.03 -13.76
C THR A 138 -8.55 -12.37 -12.42
N LYS A 139 -7.80 -12.32 -11.31
CA LYS A 139 -8.32 -12.54 -9.97
C LYS A 139 -9.38 -11.50 -9.56
N ARG A 140 -9.26 -10.26 -10.04
CA ARG A 140 -10.27 -9.21 -9.82
C ARG A 140 -11.58 -9.48 -10.58
N SER A 141 -11.49 -9.93 -11.83
CA SER A 141 -12.62 -10.03 -12.76
C SER A 141 -13.51 -11.24 -12.51
N PHE A 142 -12.96 -12.34 -11.98
CA PHE A 142 -13.73 -13.55 -11.67
C PHE A 142 -14.79 -13.38 -10.57
N MET A 143 -14.83 -12.22 -9.90
CA MET A 143 -15.67 -12.00 -8.72
C MET A 143 -16.42 -10.66 -8.77
N GLY A 144 -16.49 -10.06 -9.96
CA GLY A 144 -17.30 -8.88 -10.27
C GLY A 144 -18.76 -9.20 -10.47
#